data_AF-A0A519RLK9-F1
#
_entry.id   AF-A0A519RLK9-F1
#
_cell.length_a   1.000
_cell.length_b   1.000
_cell.length_c   1.000
_cell.angle_alpha   90.00
_cell.angle_beta   90.00
_cell.angle_gamma   90.00
#
_symmetry.space_group_name_H-M   'P 1'
#
loop_
_entity.id
_entity.type
_entity.pdbx_description
1 polymer ?
#
loop_
_entity_poly.entity_id
_entity_poly.type
_entity_poly.pdbx_seq_one_letter_code
_entity_poly.pdbx_strand_id
1 'polypeptide(L)' 'AHLVLETDCPYLAPVPYRGKRNEPAYLPLVLHRLASLLGQDPEAVAAATTRNAQEIFRLS' A
#
# COMPACT_ATOMS: atom_id res chain seq x y z
N ALA A 1 5.39 -2.26 14.09
CA ALA A 1 4.11 -2.47 13.38
C ALA A 1 4.37 -3.41 12.21
N HIS A 2 3.60 -4.49 12.08
CA HIS A 2 3.72 -5.44 10.97
C HIS A 2 2.68 -5.10 9.90
N LEU A 3 2.94 -4.03 9.15
CA LEU A 3 2.07 -3.59 8.04
C LEU A 3 2.73 -3.90 6.71
N VAL A 4 1.93 -4.39 5.76
CA VAL A 4 2.23 -4.51 4.34
C VAL A 4 1.13 -3.80 3.55
N LEU A 5 1.43 -3.39 2.32
CA LEU A 5 0.45 -2.74 1.44
C LEU A 5 0.00 -3.71 0.36
N GLU A 6 -1.29 -3.70 0.04
CA GLU A 6 -1.87 -4.44 -1.07
C GLU A 6 -2.96 -3.62 -1.75
N THR A 7 -3.35 -4.05 -2.96
CA THR A 7 -4.50 -3.50 -3.68
C THR A 7 -5.71 -4.42 -3.67
N ASP A 8 -5.50 -5.75 -3.55
CA ASP A 8 -6.52 -6.78 -3.83
C ASP A 8 -7.06 -6.71 -5.29
N CYS A 9 -6.22 -6.28 -6.24
CA CYS A 9 -6.62 -6.24 -7.65
C CYS A 9 -6.97 -7.66 -8.17
N PRO A 10 -8.03 -7.81 -8.99
CA PRO A 10 -8.78 -6.76 -9.69
C PRO A 10 -9.93 -6.12 -8.90
N TYR A 11 -10.10 -6.44 -7.61
CA TYR A 11 -11.20 -5.98 -6.74
C TYR A 11 -10.82 -4.74 -5.92
N LEU A 12 -11.80 -4.12 -5.25
CA LEU A 12 -11.59 -3.07 -4.22
C LEU A 12 -10.79 -1.84 -4.67
N ALA A 13 -11.04 -1.30 -5.87
CA ALA A 13 -10.34 -0.09 -6.33
C ALA A 13 -10.47 1.08 -5.33
N PRO A 14 -9.35 1.71 -4.93
CA PRO A 14 -9.37 2.85 -4.02
C PRO A 14 -9.95 4.09 -4.71
N VAL A 15 -10.35 5.10 -3.94
CA VAL A 15 -10.75 6.42 -4.47
C VAL A 15 -9.54 7.07 -5.16
N PRO A 16 -9.68 7.67 -6.37
CA PRO A 16 -10.92 8.02 -7.09
C PRO A 16 -11.47 6.96 -8.06
N TYR A 17 -10.91 5.74 -8.06
CA TYR A 17 -11.27 4.67 -8.99
C TYR A 17 -12.33 3.70 -8.45
N ARG A 18 -12.94 3.99 -7.30
CA ARG A 18 -13.97 3.15 -6.67
C ARG A 18 -15.07 2.78 -7.68
N GLY A 19 -15.42 1.49 -7.72
CA GLY A 19 -16.41 0.93 -8.66
C GLY A 19 -15.85 0.56 -10.04
N LYS A 20 -14.57 0.86 -10.31
CA LYS A 20 -13.83 0.38 -11.49
C LYS A 20 -12.97 -0.83 -11.13
N ARG A 21 -12.41 -1.50 -12.15
CA ARG A 21 -11.39 -2.54 -11.95
C ARG A 21 -10.19 -1.93 -11.25
N ASN A 22 -9.68 -2.62 -10.23
CA ASN A 22 -8.47 -2.22 -9.53
C ASN A 22 -7.22 -2.71 -10.24
N GLU A 23 -6.10 -2.04 -10.00
CA GLU A 23 -4.81 -2.32 -10.62
C GLU A 23 -3.69 -2.17 -9.59
N PRO A 24 -2.59 -2.94 -9.69
CA PRO A 24 -1.41 -2.78 -8.83
C PRO A 24 -0.86 -1.34 -8.83
N ALA A 25 -1.02 -0.62 -9.94
CA ALA A 25 -0.60 0.77 -10.09
C ALA A 25 -1.31 1.74 -9.12
N TYR A 26 -2.40 1.33 -8.47
CA TYR A 26 -3.12 2.14 -7.47
C TYR A 26 -2.58 1.98 -6.05
N LEU A 27 -1.58 1.13 -5.82
CA LEU A 27 -0.92 0.97 -4.51
C LEU A 27 -0.43 2.30 -3.87
N PRO A 28 0.09 3.29 -4.63
CA PRO A 28 0.46 4.58 -4.06
C PRO A 28 -0.71 5.33 -3.40
N LEU A 29 -1.95 5.14 -3.85
CA LEU A 29 -3.12 5.75 -3.20
C LEU A 29 -3.36 5.17 -1.81
N VAL A 30 -3.12 3.87 -1.64
CA VAL A 30 -3.18 3.19 -0.34
C VAL A 30 -2.06 3.68 0.58
N LEU A 31 -0.83 3.78 0.05
CA LEU A 31 0.33 4.32 0.75
C LEU A 31 0.06 5.73 1.29
N HIS A 32 -0.35 6.66 0.42
CA HIS A 32 -0.60 8.05 0.83
C HIS A 32 -1.73 8.15 1.84
N ARG A 33 -2.78 7.33 1.72
CA ARG A 33 -3.85 7.30 2.70
C ARG A 33 -3.35 6.80 4.06
N LEU A 34 -2.54 5.73 4.10
CA LEU A 34 -1.96 5.22 5.33
C LEU A 34 -1.02 6.24 5.98
N ALA A 35 -0.10 6.82 5.20
CA ALA A 35 0.85 7.83 5.67
C ALA A 35 0.13 9.04 6.31
N SER A 36 -0.93 9.52 5.66
CA SER A 36 -1.77 10.59 6.20
C SER A 36 -2.44 10.21 7.52
N LEU A 37 -2.95 8.97 7.65
CA LEU A 37 -3.57 8.49 8.90
C LEU A 37 -2.54 8.34 10.04
N LEU A 38 -1.30 7.98 9.70
CA LEU A 38 -0.22 7.82 10.67
C LEU A 38 0.49 9.14 11.01
N GLY A 39 0.24 10.22 10.26
CA GLY A 39 0.99 11.48 10.39
C GLY A 39 2.47 11.31 10.05
N GLN A 40 2.79 10.40 9.12
CA GLN A 40 4.16 10.04 8.74
C GLN A 40 4.45 10.40 7.28
N ASP A 41 5.73 10.54 6.97
CA ASP A 41 6.20 10.72 5.60
C ASP A 41 5.90 9.47 4.74
N PRO A 42 5.32 9.61 3.53
CA PRO A 42 5.00 8.48 2.66
C PRO A 42 6.22 7.63 2.27
N GLU A 43 7.41 8.21 2.08
CA GLU A 43 8.60 7.43 1.73
C GLU A 43 9.06 6.57 2.92
N ALA A 44 8.98 7.12 4.13
CA ALA A 44 9.26 6.36 5.35
C ALA A 44 8.30 5.17 5.54
N VAL A 45 7.00 5.38 5.27
CA VAL A 45 5.98 4.30 5.33
C VAL A 45 6.23 3.27 4.22
N ALA A 46 6.58 3.71 3.01
CA ALA A 46 6.93 2.81 1.91
C ALA A 46 8.14 1.94 2.27
N ALA A 47 9.23 2.54 2.76
CA ALA A 47 10.42 1.80 3.17
C ALA A 47 10.12 0.79 4.29
N ALA A 48 9.33 1.18 5.29
CA ALA A 48 8.94 0.29 6.38
C ALA A 48 8.08 -0.89 5.91
N THR A 49 7.07 -0.63 5.08
CA THR A 49 6.16 -1.68 4.56
C THR A 49 6.84 -2.60 3.55
N THR A 50 7.77 -2.08 2.73
CA THR A 50 8.62 -2.90 1.84
C THR A 50 9.53 -3.82 2.63
N ARG A 51 10.24 -3.31 3.64
CA ARG A 51 11.09 -4.15 4.50
C ARG A 51 10.27 -5.25 5.19
N ASN A 52 9.09 -4.90 5.71
CA ASN A 52 8.20 -5.89 6.31
C ASN A 52 7.79 -6.98 5.30
N ALA A 53 7.45 -6.60 4.06
CA ALA A 53 7.10 -7.57 3.01
C ALA A 53 8.30 -8.47 2.66
N GLN A 54 9.51 -7.91 2.55
CA GLN A 54 10.74 -8.67 2.32
C GLN A 54 11.00 -9.69 3.42
N GLU A 55 10.86 -9.30 4.69
CA GLU A 55 11.06 -10.19 5.84
C GLU A 55 10.00 -11.31 5.91
N ILE A 56 8.72 -10.96 5.73
CA ILE A 56 7.60 -11.91 5.85
C ILE A 56 7.59 -12.91 4.69
N PHE A 57 7.74 -12.43 3.46
CA PHE A 57 7.61 -13.24 2.26
C PHE A 57 8.96 -13.73 1.70
N ARG A 58 10.08 -13.37 2.35
CA ARG A 58 11.45 -13.69 1.93
C ARG A 58 11.75 -13.21 0.50
N LEU A 59 11.36 -11.97 0.20
CA LEU A 59 11.58 -11.34 -1.10
C LEU A 59 13.00 -10.76 -1.18
N SER A 60 13.67 -10.94 -2.33
CA SER A 60 15.03 -10.46 -2.61
C SER A 60 15.06 -9.06 -3.21
#